data_AF-A0A183AFF3-F1
#
_entry.id   AF-A0A183AFF3-F1
#
_cell.length_a   1.000
_cell.length_b   1.000
_cell.length_c   1.000
_cell.angle_alpha   90.00
_cell.angle_beta   90.00
_cell.angle_gamma   90.00
#
_symmetry.space_group_name_H-M   'P 1'
#
loop_
_entity.id
_entity.type
_entity.pdbx_description
1 polymer ?
#
loop_
_entity_poly.entity_id
_entity_poly.type
_entity_poly.pdbx_seq_one_letter_code
_entity_poly.pdbx_strand_id
1 'polypeptide(L)'
;MSQTPDPNPYLIARPIDEAVICRIESQTEVASSAAFQSVDDQYYAGKLTSTEVAVYKARYMKLHEALRRTRENEFFLIQLSKRYMGEIDEQEQQLARADQFPDNTITEPSQMRAQILGYYNSAMETDERVEMLAYEAGLLREERKLLNRDYSKLPTAEEMERRLKLVQTQCQDLWLDIDMLKMEAKRSREQYRQAVDAEQEAQHEVNDMNTKLSDIKAEWVVACDLPGQYSKEAEKARKYKSDLAALRLENTDKKELLEKTIRNHDTWYEMEMMNRTEKARYLQRIHLSEQTKRDLGEEITKLTKERDAFVRHWKKSMVQIEFLNDSVRIAQQLYDKTRARYVVTPKYDGEMAARKRRLARSIQNLQQDLDDEKKRTVTEIAHVGRTVSMTERRLVILEHLRAENWELIRLTTSLTEGLARAIGEFTAARTKCDHLLEELGDRNAEVEEQQRVLDELSSRLADVSALYTKMKLERNKCVSLLQTSIKLALDTRERLRIHANEAEIIIYKLQHHDQELIRERTLYGNAIVQRDHKRAEMCKMLHIHSEQLSRREQMRRSIHRINLMFNQTEAETLSLKKSKERCAQMRNERAILLIERNQEVYILQVSFIEFHDYKTGN
;
A
#
# COMPACT_ATOMS: atom_id res chain seq x y z
N MET A 1 101.53 -7.51 0.22
CA MET A 1 101.52 -6.64 1.43
C MET A 1 101.44 -7.59 2.62
N SER A 2 102.62 -8.00 3.12
CA SER A 2 103.18 -7.67 4.46
C SER A 2 102.53 -8.50 5.57
N GLN A 3 103.23 -9.29 6.38
CA GLN A 3 104.65 -9.45 6.65
C GLN A 3 104.84 -10.84 7.29
N THR A 4 105.97 -11.47 6.96
CA THR A 4 106.56 -12.67 7.58
C THR A 4 107.14 -12.37 8.98
N PRO A 5 107.41 -13.42 9.78
CA PRO A 5 107.73 -13.34 11.21
C PRO A 5 109.22 -13.09 11.48
N ASP A 6 109.60 -12.75 12.73
CA ASP A 6 110.99 -12.96 13.18
C ASP A 6 111.09 -13.18 14.71
N PRO A 7 112.10 -13.95 15.18
CA PRO A 7 112.16 -14.59 16.50
C PRO A 7 113.09 -13.88 17.50
N ASN A 8 113.01 -14.35 18.74
CA ASN A 8 114.04 -14.38 19.80
C ASN A 8 115.41 -13.75 19.50
N PRO A 9 115.85 -12.72 20.25
CA PRO A 9 117.26 -12.38 20.39
C PRO A 9 117.83 -13.09 21.63
N TYR A 10 118.63 -14.12 21.39
CA TYR A 10 119.47 -14.79 22.40
C TYR A 10 120.47 -13.81 23.03
N LEU A 11 120.58 -13.81 24.36
CA LEU A 11 121.78 -13.40 25.09
C LEU A 11 122.43 -14.64 25.69
N ILE A 12 123.08 -15.43 24.83
CA ILE A 12 124.04 -16.46 25.24
C ILE A 12 125.38 -15.76 25.40
N ALA A 13 125.77 -15.49 26.65
CA ALA A 13 127.13 -15.10 26.98
C ALA A 13 128.05 -16.30 26.74
N ARG A 14 128.88 -16.22 25.68
CA ARG A 14 130.05 -17.11 25.52
C ARG A 14 131.10 -16.71 26.57
N PRO A 15 131.55 -17.62 27.45
CA PRO A 15 132.64 -17.35 28.39
C PRO A 15 133.96 -17.15 27.62
N ILE A 16 134.71 -16.11 27.99
CA ILE A 16 136.07 -15.89 27.53
C ILE A 16 136.97 -16.92 28.21
N ASP A 17 137.72 -17.64 27.40
CA ASP A 17 138.64 -18.70 27.77
C ASP A 17 139.97 -18.08 28.26
N GLU A 18 140.00 -17.59 29.51
CA GLU A 18 141.21 -17.09 30.17
C GLU A 18 141.65 -17.96 31.36
N ALA A 19 141.42 -19.27 31.23
CA ALA A 19 142.18 -20.31 31.95
C ALA A 19 143.71 -20.26 31.68
N VAL A 20 144.17 -19.30 30.87
CA VAL A 20 145.57 -19.06 30.49
C VAL A 20 146.27 -18.06 31.42
N ILE A 21 145.56 -17.19 32.17
CA ILE A 21 146.20 -16.17 33.01
C ILE A 21 146.59 -16.70 34.41
N CYS A 22 145.89 -17.70 34.94
CA CYS A 22 146.13 -18.17 36.31
C CYS A 22 147.28 -19.20 36.47
N ARG A 23 147.93 -19.66 35.39
CA ARG A 23 148.99 -20.70 35.46
C ARG A 23 150.43 -20.19 35.40
N ILE A 24 150.69 -18.93 35.04
CA ILE A 24 152.06 -18.47 34.75
C ILE A 24 152.76 -17.80 35.96
N GLU A 25 152.04 -17.31 36.96
CA GLU A 25 152.66 -16.62 38.12
C GLU A 25 152.77 -17.46 39.40
N SER A 26 152.36 -18.73 39.40
CA SER A 26 152.39 -19.56 40.62
C SER A 26 153.71 -20.29 40.86
N GLN A 27 154.75 -20.07 40.04
CA GLN A 27 156.04 -20.76 40.12
C GLN A 27 157.27 -19.86 40.30
N THR A 28 157.12 -18.53 40.38
CA THR A 28 158.25 -17.64 40.71
C THR A 28 158.50 -17.62 42.20
N GLU A 29 159.69 -18.04 42.65
CA GLU A 29 160.14 -17.86 44.03
C GLU A 29 160.04 -16.38 44.40
N VAL A 30 159.44 -16.05 45.55
CA VAL A 30 159.17 -14.65 46.00
C VAL A 30 160.43 -13.76 45.94
N ALA A 31 161.60 -14.35 46.20
CA ALA A 31 162.91 -13.72 46.14
C ALA A 31 163.31 -13.23 44.74
N SER A 32 162.71 -13.79 43.69
CA SER A 32 162.97 -13.46 42.28
C SER A 32 161.93 -12.51 41.68
N SER A 33 160.94 -12.07 42.47
CA SER A 33 159.89 -11.16 42.00
C SER A 33 160.45 -9.77 41.67
N ALA A 34 159.90 -9.13 40.64
CA ALA A 34 160.26 -7.76 40.24
C ALA A 34 160.08 -6.76 41.40
N ALA A 35 159.17 -7.03 42.34
CA ALA A 35 158.98 -6.22 43.54
C ALA A 35 160.11 -6.40 44.56
N PHE A 36 160.63 -7.62 44.77
CA PHE A 36 161.82 -7.85 45.60
C PHE A 36 163.06 -7.17 45.01
N GLN A 37 163.25 -7.28 43.69
CA GLN A 37 164.32 -6.60 42.96
C GLN A 37 164.20 -5.08 43.07
N SER A 38 163.00 -4.52 42.88
CA SER A 38 162.79 -3.07 43.03
C SER A 38 163.05 -2.57 44.45
N VAL A 39 162.79 -3.37 45.48
CA VAL A 39 163.12 -3.01 46.88
C VAL A 39 164.63 -3.05 47.11
N ASP A 40 165.34 -4.02 46.53
CA ASP A 40 166.81 -4.08 46.56
C ASP A 40 167.46 -2.94 45.76
N ASP A 41 166.92 -2.58 44.60
CA ASP A 41 167.40 -1.45 43.80
C ASP A 41 167.27 -0.12 44.55
N GLN A 42 166.18 0.07 45.31
CA GLN A 42 165.98 1.26 46.14
C GLN A 42 166.92 1.30 47.36
N TYR A 43 167.35 0.14 47.87
CA TYR A 43 168.41 0.03 48.87
C TYR A 43 169.76 0.44 48.30
N TYR A 44 170.15 -0.10 47.13
CA TYR A 44 171.40 0.27 46.46
C TYR A 44 171.43 1.74 46.03
N ALA A 45 170.28 2.32 45.69
CA ALA A 45 170.14 3.75 45.41
C ALA A 45 170.21 4.64 46.68
N GLY A 46 170.41 4.06 47.87
CA GLY A 46 170.54 4.76 49.14
C GLY A 46 169.24 5.36 49.68
N LYS A 47 168.09 5.05 49.06
CA LYS A 47 166.77 5.62 49.42
C LYS A 47 166.08 4.87 50.55
N LEU A 48 166.47 3.60 50.78
CA LEU A 48 165.93 2.77 51.85
C LEU A 48 167.05 2.34 52.79
N THR A 49 166.76 2.37 54.09
CA THR A 49 167.62 1.76 55.10
C THR A 49 167.45 0.24 55.11
N SER A 50 168.44 -0.49 55.62
CA SER A 50 168.39 -1.97 55.72
C SER A 50 167.14 -2.45 56.49
N THR A 51 166.73 -1.70 57.53
CA THR A 51 165.51 -1.98 58.30
C THR A 51 164.24 -1.82 57.48
N GLU A 52 164.14 -0.77 56.65
CA GLU A 52 162.98 -0.55 55.79
C GLU A 52 162.87 -1.61 54.69
N VAL A 53 163.99 -2.01 54.10
CA VAL A 53 164.05 -3.13 53.14
C VAL A 53 163.50 -4.41 53.75
N ALA A 54 163.93 -4.77 54.96
CA ALA A 54 163.43 -5.95 55.66
C ALA A 54 161.92 -5.87 55.90
N VAL A 55 161.40 -4.68 56.28
CA VAL A 55 159.96 -4.48 56.48
C VAL A 55 159.18 -4.58 55.17
N TYR A 56 159.66 -3.96 54.08
CA TYR A 56 159.00 -4.03 52.79
C TYR A 56 159.03 -5.44 52.20
N LYS A 57 160.16 -6.14 52.29
CA LYS A 57 160.27 -7.56 51.90
C LYS A 57 159.36 -8.45 52.74
N ALA A 58 159.29 -8.25 54.05
CA ALA A 58 158.38 -8.99 54.92
C ALA A 58 156.89 -8.71 54.63
N ARG A 59 156.53 -7.46 54.31
CA ARG A 59 155.17 -7.09 53.89
C ARG A 59 154.82 -7.71 52.54
N TYR A 60 155.74 -7.68 51.58
CA TYR A 60 155.54 -8.31 50.28
C TYR A 60 155.42 -9.83 50.40
N MET A 61 156.24 -10.47 51.24
CA MET A 61 156.09 -11.91 51.54
C MET A 61 154.72 -12.22 52.14
N LYS A 62 154.24 -11.44 53.11
CA LYS A 62 152.89 -11.63 53.67
C LYS A 62 151.79 -11.46 52.61
N LEU A 63 151.94 -10.48 51.71
CA LEU A 63 150.97 -10.25 50.62
C LEU A 63 151.01 -11.40 49.60
N HIS A 64 152.19 -11.88 49.24
CA HIS A 64 152.37 -13.02 48.35
C HIS A 64 151.82 -14.32 48.95
N GLU A 65 152.04 -14.55 50.25
CA GLU A 65 151.47 -15.68 50.98
C GLU A 65 149.93 -15.60 51.02
N ALA A 66 149.39 -14.40 51.24
CA ALA A 66 147.94 -14.18 51.19
C ALA A 66 147.37 -14.42 49.79
N LEU A 67 148.06 -13.95 48.74
CA LEU A 67 147.69 -14.18 47.34
C LEU A 67 147.76 -15.68 46.97
N ARG A 68 148.78 -16.39 47.46
CA ARG A 68 148.91 -17.82 47.29
C ARG A 68 147.75 -18.56 47.96
N ARG A 69 147.39 -18.20 49.19
CA ARG A 69 146.23 -18.78 49.90
C ARG A 69 144.92 -18.49 49.18
N THR A 70 144.72 -17.28 48.63
CA THR A 70 143.51 -17.00 47.85
C THR A 70 143.48 -17.78 46.54
N ARG A 71 144.61 -17.95 45.84
CA ARG A 71 144.70 -18.80 44.64
C ARG A 71 144.46 -20.29 44.95
N GLU A 72 144.99 -20.79 46.07
CA GLU A 72 144.73 -22.16 46.55
C GLU A 72 143.25 -22.35 46.92
N ASN A 73 142.63 -21.37 47.58
CA ASN A 73 141.19 -21.37 47.88
C ASN A 73 140.33 -21.30 46.62
N GLU A 74 140.71 -20.46 45.65
CA GLU A 74 140.04 -20.36 44.35
C GLU A 74 140.11 -21.69 43.60
N PHE A 75 141.28 -22.33 43.58
CA PHE A 75 141.43 -23.67 43.03
C PHE A 75 140.54 -24.69 43.74
N PHE A 76 140.47 -24.64 45.07
CA PHE A 76 139.62 -25.54 45.86
C PHE A 76 138.12 -25.32 45.56
N LEU A 77 137.69 -24.07 45.44
CA LEU A 77 136.32 -23.70 45.08
C LEU A 77 135.96 -24.13 43.65
N ILE A 78 136.90 -24.02 42.70
CA ILE A 78 136.70 -24.51 41.32
C ILE A 78 136.59 -26.04 41.30
N GLN A 79 137.40 -26.76 42.07
CA GLN A 79 137.29 -28.22 42.18
C GLN A 79 135.97 -28.64 42.84
N LEU A 80 135.54 -27.93 43.88
CA LEU A 80 134.25 -28.17 44.53
C LEU A 80 133.07 -27.87 43.58
N SER A 81 133.15 -26.79 42.79
CA SER A 81 132.18 -26.46 41.75
C SER A 81 132.11 -27.53 40.66
N LYS A 82 133.25 -28.08 40.23
CA LYS A 82 133.27 -29.21 39.28
C LYS A 82 132.64 -30.48 39.86
N ARG A 83 132.86 -30.76 41.15
CA ARG A 83 132.21 -31.89 41.83
C ARG A 83 130.70 -31.71 41.92
N TYR A 84 130.22 -30.51 42.29
CA TYR A 84 128.79 -30.23 42.32
C TYR A 84 128.16 -30.19 40.94
N MET A 85 128.85 -29.73 39.89
CA MET A 85 128.36 -29.87 38.51
C MET A 85 128.25 -31.34 38.11
N GLY A 86 129.21 -32.20 38.50
CA GLY A 86 129.10 -33.64 38.26
C GLY A 86 127.93 -34.29 39.01
N GLU A 87 127.68 -33.89 40.27
CA GLU A 87 126.51 -34.37 41.03
C GLU A 87 125.19 -33.84 40.45
N ILE A 88 125.15 -32.62 39.94
CA ILE A 88 123.99 -32.07 39.22
C ILE A 88 123.77 -32.81 37.91
N ASP A 89 124.81 -33.07 37.10
CA ASP A 89 124.69 -33.83 35.85
C ASP A 89 124.22 -35.27 36.11
N GLU A 90 124.69 -35.92 37.20
CA GLU A 90 124.20 -37.22 37.62
C GLU A 90 122.73 -37.17 38.08
N GLN A 91 122.34 -36.13 38.83
CA GLN A 91 120.94 -35.93 39.25
C GLN A 91 120.03 -35.59 38.07
N GLU A 92 120.49 -34.80 37.10
CA GLU A 92 119.78 -34.50 35.86
C GLU A 92 119.66 -35.75 34.98
N GLN A 93 120.67 -36.62 34.91
CA GLN A 93 120.55 -37.92 34.24
C GLN A 93 119.59 -38.87 34.97
N GLN A 94 119.53 -38.83 36.30
CA GLN A 94 118.56 -39.61 37.07
C GLN A 94 117.13 -39.07 36.90
N LEU A 95 116.94 -37.74 36.86
CA LEU A 95 115.68 -37.09 36.55
C LEU A 95 115.25 -37.37 35.10
N ALA A 96 116.16 -37.31 34.12
CA ALA A 96 115.86 -37.67 32.73
C ALA A 96 115.49 -39.16 32.58
N ARG A 97 116.03 -40.05 33.42
CA ARG A 97 115.60 -41.46 33.49
C ARG A 97 114.27 -41.65 34.21
N ALA A 98 113.90 -40.76 35.13
CA ALA A 98 112.59 -40.73 35.79
C ALA A 98 111.50 -40.10 34.91
N ASP A 99 111.83 -39.11 34.07
CA ASP A 99 110.93 -38.51 33.07
C ASP A 99 110.76 -39.39 31.81
N GLN A 100 111.68 -40.32 31.57
CA GLN A 100 111.54 -41.40 30.58
C GLN A 100 110.81 -42.64 31.13
N PHE A 101 110.26 -42.56 32.34
CA PHE A 101 109.23 -43.50 32.78
C PHE A 101 107.91 -43.13 32.09
N PRO A 102 107.28 -44.03 31.32
CA PRO A 102 106.12 -43.67 30.53
C PRO A 102 104.90 -43.52 31.43
N ASP A 103 104.58 -42.29 31.86
CA ASP A 103 103.27 -41.93 32.43
C ASP A 103 102.11 -42.21 31.45
N ASN A 104 102.44 -42.45 30.18
CA ASN A 104 101.54 -42.93 29.13
C ASN A 104 101.85 -44.37 28.66
N THR A 105 102.41 -45.23 29.51
CA THR A 105 102.20 -46.66 29.26
C THR A 105 100.74 -46.92 29.51
N ILE A 106 100.01 -46.99 28.40
CA ILE A 106 98.73 -47.65 28.25
C ILE A 106 98.88 -49.05 28.83
N THR A 107 98.74 -49.15 30.14
CA THR A 107 98.54 -50.41 30.83
C THR A 107 97.05 -50.71 30.65
N GLU A 108 96.71 -51.94 30.31
CA GLU A 108 95.31 -52.38 30.16
C GLU A 108 94.36 -51.83 31.26
N PRO A 109 94.78 -51.78 32.54
CA PRO A 109 93.98 -51.19 33.61
C PRO A 109 93.72 -49.68 33.48
N SER A 110 94.61 -48.91 32.86
CA SER A 110 94.41 -47.47 32.61
C SER A 110 93.41 -47.21 31.48
N GLN A 111 93.45 -47.99 30.40
CA GLN A 111 92.44 -47.97 29.34
C GLN A 111 91.08 -48.44 29.83
N MET A 112 91.06 -49.53 30.61
CA MET A 112 89.83 -50.05 31.19
C MET A 112 89.23 -49.03 32.17
N ARG A 113 90.03 -48.34 32.99
CA ARG A 113 89.54 -47.25 33.86
C ARG A 113 88.98 -46.06 33.06
N ALA A 114 89.66 -45.63 32.00
CA ALA A 114 89.17 -44.53 31.14
C ALA A 114 87.87 -44.91 30.41
N GLN A 115 87.75 -46.15 29.91
CA GLN A 115 86.53 -46.65 29.29
C GLN A 115 85.39 -46.81 30.31
N ILE A 116 85.67 -47.28 31.53
CA ILE A 116 84.68 -47.37 32.60
C ILE A 116 84.15 -45.98 32.98
N LEU A 117 85.03 -45.00 33.15
CA LEU A 117 84.63 -43.62 33.43
C LEU A 117 83.81 -43.01 32.28
N GLY A 118 84.21 -43.25 31.03
CA GLY A 118 83.45 -42.80 29.86
C GLY A 118 82.06 -43.42 29.80
N TYR A 119 81.96 -44.75 30.00
CA TYR A 119 80.67 -45.43 30.03
C TYR A 119 79.81 -45.02 31.23
N TYR A 120 80.39 -44.75 32.39
CA TYR A 120 79.67 -44.29 33.57
C TYR A 120 79.07 -42.89 33.34
N ASN A 121 79.86 -41.96 32.79
CA ASN A 121 79.37 -40.61 32.49
C ASN A 121 78.26 -40.65 31.43
N SER A 122 78.42 -41.45 30.37
CA SER A 122 77.34 -41.62 29.38
C SER A 122 76.10 -42.31 29.97
N ALA A 123 76.25 -43.24 30.91
CA ALA A 123 75.12 -43.88 31.58
C ALA A 123 74.35 -42.86 32.44
N MET A 124 75.04 -42.03 33.21
CA MET A 124 74.45 -40.95 34.00
C MET A 124 73.68 -39.96 33.13
N GLU A 125 74.26 -39.49 32.03
CA GLU A 125 73.58 -38.58 31.09
C GLU A 125 72.32 -39.24 30.49
N THR A 126 72.38 -40.55 30.19
CA THR A 126 71.19 -41.26 29.71
C THR A 126 70.13 -41.44 30.79
N ASP A 127 70.49 -41.64 32.06
CA ASP A 127 69.54 -41.78 33.16
C ASP A 127 68.83 -40.46 33.45
N GLU A 128 69.56 -39.33 33.48
CA GLU A 128 68.96 -38.00 33.57
C GLU A 128 67.98 -37.73 32.43
N ARG A 129 68.35 -38.13 31.20
CA ARG A 129 67.46 -37.99 30.03
C ARG A 129 66.22 -38.89 30.12
N VAL A 130 66.33 -40.08 30.71
CA VAL A 130 65.18 -40.97 30.96
C VAL A 130 64.25 -40.38 32.00
N GLU A 131 64.76 -39.79 33.08
CA GLU A 131 63.94 -39.11 34.09
C GLU A 131 63.19 -37.91 33.50
N MET A 132 63.86 -37.09 32.69
CA MET A 132 63.22 -35.97 31.98
C MET A 132 62.09 -36.43 31.05
N LEU A 133 62.33 -37.49 30.26
CA LEU A 133 61.31 -38.06 29.38
C LEU A 133 60.15 -38.70 30.18
N ALA A 134 60.42 -39.28 31.35
CA ALA A 134 59.39 -39.84 32.22
C ALA A 134 58.49 -38.75 32.81
N TYR A 135 59.06 -37.59 33.18
CA TYR A 135 58.32 -36.42 33.63
C TYR A 135 57.43 -35.87 32.51
N GLU A 136 57.97 -35.69 31.29
CA GLU A 136 57.21 -35.21 30.13
C GLU A 136 56.08 -36.19 29.74
N ALA A 137 56.34 -37.50 29.78
CA ALA A 137 55.30 -38.52 29.62
C ALA A 137 54.23 -38.46 30.72
N GLY A 138 54.58 -38.05 31.93
CA GLY A 138 53.66 -37.76 33.03
C GLY A 138 52.67 -36.64 32.67
N LEU A 139 53.19 -35.49 32.22
CA LEU A 139 52.38 -34.35 31.79
C LEU A 139 51.43 -34.72 30.64
N LEU A 140 51.92 -35.44 29.63
CA LEU A 140 51.10 -35.89 28.51
C LEU A 140 49.98 -36.87 28.94
N ARG A 141 50.19 -37.68 29.99
CA ARG A 141 49.13 -38.53 30.56
C ARG A 141 48.04 -37.71 31.26
N GLU A 142 48.41 -36.64 31.95
CA GLU A 142 47.46 -35.73 32.59
C GLU A 142 46.66 -34.95 31.55
N GLU A 143 47.30 -34.44 30.50
CA GLU A 143 46.64 -33.80 29.37
C GLU A 143 45.64 -34.76 28.68
N ARG A 144 46.03 -36.03 28.47
CA ARG A 144 45.13 -37.08 27.95
C ARG A 144 43.92 -37.32 28.86
N LYS A 145 44.09 -37.26 30.19
CA LYS A 145 42.96 -37.40 31.13
C LYS A 145 41.99 -36.22 31.01
N LEU A 146 42.50 -35.00 30.91
CA LEU A 146 41.68 -33.80 30.73
C LEU A 146 40.92 -33.85 29.40
N LEU A 147 41.59 -34.21 28.30
CA LEU A 147 40.97 -34.38 26.99
C LEU A 147 39.90 -35.48 26.97
N ASN A 148 40.12 -36.61 27.66
CA ASN A 148 39.09 -37.65 27.78
C ASN A 148 37.86 -37.16 28.54
N ARG A 149 38.04 -36.34 29.59
CA ARG A 149 36.93 -35.74 30.32
C ARG A 149 36.14 -34.79 29.43
N ASP A 150 36.81 -33.98 28.62
CA ASP A 150 36.12 -33.07 27.70
C ASP A 150 35.46 -33.81 26.53
N TYR A 151 36.07 -34.91 26.05
CA TYR A 151 35.43 -35.82 25.09
C TYR A 151 34.14 -36.43 25.65
N SER A 152 34.11 -36.80 26.93
CA SER A 152 32.90 -37.36 27.56
C SER A 152 31.75 -36.36 27.75
N LYS A 153 31.99 -35.05 27.60
CA LYS A 153 30.95 -34.01 27.62
C LYS A 153 30.33 -33.78 26.25
N LEU A 154 30.94 -34.30 25.18
CA LEU A 154 30.35 -34.22 23.84
C LEU A 154 29.11 -35.12 23.77
N PRO A 155 28.02 -34.68 23.13
CA PRO A 155 26.82 -35.49 22.97
C PRO A 155 27.14 -36.84 22.34
N THR A 156 26.56 -37.89 22.88
CA THR A 156 26.78 -39.25 22.38
C THR A 156 26.19 -39.42 20.97
N ALA A 157 26.72 -40.36 20.17
CA ALA A 157 26.26 -40.58 18.80
C ALA A 157 24.74 -40.83 18.71
N GLU A 158 24.17 -41.52 19.69
CA GLU A 158 22.72 -41.75 19.78
C GLU A 158 21.90 -40.48 20.08
N GLU A 159 22.43 -39.54 20.87
CA GLU A 159 21.79 -38.25 21.13
C GLU A 159 21.84 -37.35 19.90
N MET A 160 22.95 -37.38 19.16
CA MET A 160 23.07 -36.68 17.88
C MET A 160 22.12 -37.28 16.84
N GLU A 161 21.96 -38.60 16.81
CA GLU A 161 21.00 -39.26 15.90
C GLU A 161 19.54 -38.95 16.28
N ARG A 162 19.21 -38.87 17.58
CA ARG A 162 17.89 -38.39 18.04
C ARG A 162 17.63 -36.95 17.63
N ARG A 163 18.62 -36.06 17.77
CA ARG A 163 18.51 -34.65 17.32
C ARG A 163 18.35 -34.57 15.80
N LEU A 164 19.09 -35.37 15.04
CA LEU A 164 18.97 -35.44 13.58
C LEU A 164 17.58 -35.89 13.17
N LYS A 165 17.05 -36.96 13.77
CA LYS A 165 15.68 -37.44 13.51
C LYS A 165 14.64 -36.38 13.85
N LEU A 166 14.77 -35.69 14.97
CA LEU A 166 13.86 -34.61 15.36
C LEU A 166 13.86 -33.46 14.34
N VAL A 167 15.03 -33.00 13.91
CA VAL A 167 15.16 -31.95 12.89
C VAL A 167 14.61 -32.45 11.54
N GLN A 168 14.81 -33.72 11.21
CA GLN A 168 14.28 -34.33 9.99
C GLN A 168 12.75 -34.36 9.99
N THR A 169 12.12 -34.69 11.11
CA THR A 169 10.66 -34.61 11.27
C THR A 169 10.17 -33.17 11.16
N GLN A 170 10.84 -32.21 11.82
CA GLN A 170 10.50 -30.79 11.73
C GLN A 170 10.60 -30.26 10.29
N CYS A 171 11.60 -30.69 9.52
CA CYS A 171 11.70 -30.36 8.10
C CYS A 171 10.54 -30.96 7.30
N GLN A 172 10.09 -32.18 7.58
CA GLN A 172 8.94 -32.79 6.89
C GLN A 172 7.64 -32.05 7.20
N ASP A 173 7.42 -31.65 8.44
CA ASP A 173 6.25 -30.87 8.84
C ASP A 173 6.21 -29.51 8.11
N LEU A 174 7.35 -28.81 8.05
CA LEU A 174 7.48 -27.55 7.30
C LEU A 174 7.23 -27.73 5.80
N TRP A 175 7.61 -28.87 5.21
CA TRP A 175 7.32 -29.17 3.81
C TRP A 175 5.82 -29.34 3.55
N LEU A 176 5.10 -30.01 4.46
CA LEU A 176 3.64 -30.16 4.37
C LEU A 176 2.93 -28.80 4.50
N ASP A 177 3.37 -27.94 5.41
CA ASP A 177 2.84 -26.59 5.57
C ASP A 177 3.04 -25.74 4.30
N ILE A 178 4.22 -25.83 3.68
CA ILE A 178 4.50 -25.15 2.41
C ILE A 178 3.55 -25.61 1.30
N ASP A 179 3.30 -26.91 1.17
CA ASP A 179 2.41 -27.43 0.14
C ASP A 179 0.94 -27.05 0.40
N MET A 180 0.53 -27.01 1.67
CA MET A 180 -0.79 -26.53 2.06
C MET A 180 -0.97 -25.04 1.72
N LEU A 181 0.02 -24.19 2.03
CA LEU A 181 0.03 -22.77 1.64
C LEU A 181 0.00 -22.57 0.12
N LYS A 182 0.67 -23.41 -0.66
CA LYS A 182 0.59 -23.36 -2.14
C LYS A 182 -0.82 -23.65 -2.66
N MET A 183 -1.50 -24.64 -2.07
CA MET A 183 -2.87 -24.99 -2.44
C MET A 183 -3.85 -23.87 -2.08
N GLU A 184 -3.65 -23.25 -0.92
CA GLU A 184 -4.44 -22.11 -0.47
C GLU A 184 -4.23 -20.89 -1.38
N ALA A 185 -2.98 -20.59 -1.77
CA ALA A 185 -2.66 -19.54 -2.74
C ALA A 185 -3.24 -19.80 -4.15
N LYS A 186 -3.38 -21.07 -4.57
CA LYS A 186 -4.11 -21.41 -5.81
C LYS A 186 -5.60 -21.14 -5.66
N ARG A 187 -6.20 -21.55 -4.54
CA ARG A 187 -7.63 -21.33 -4.26
C ARG A 187 -7.96 -19.83 -4.19
N SER A 188 -7.12 -19.03 -3.53
CA SER A 188 -7.29 -17.58 -3.46
C SER A 188 -7.14 -16.90 -4.83
N ARG A 189 -6.23 -17.38 -5.69
CA ARG A 189 -6.10 -16.87 -7.07
C ARG A 189 -7.34 -17.16 -7.91
N GLU A 190 -7.90 -18.36 -7.79
CA GLU A 190 -9.13 -18.73 -8.49
C GLU A 190 -10.33 -17.90 -8.00
N GLN A 191 -10.45 -17.69 -6.68
CA GLN A 191 -11.47 -16.80 -6.11
C GLN A 191 -11.33 -15.36 -6.59
N TYR A 192 -10.10 -14.85 -6.69
CA TYR A 192 -9.85 -13.51 -7.25
C TYR A 192 -10.29 -13.42 -8.70
N ARG A 193 -9.99 -14.43 -9.52
CA ARG A 193 -10.41 -14.47 -10.93
C ARG A 193 -11.93 -14.44 -11.08
N GLN A 194 -12.64 -15.25 -10.30
CA GLN A 194 -14.11 -15.26 -10.28
C GLN A 194 -14.69 -13.92 -9.84
N ALA A 195 -14.06 -13.24 -8.86
CA ALA A 195 -14.50 -11.91 -8.43
C ALA A 195 -14.28 -10.84 -9.50
N VAL A 196 -13.18 -10.91 -10.27
CA VAL A 196 -12.92 -10.00 -11.40
C VAL A 196 -13.92 -10.22 -12.53
N ASP A 197 -14.24 -11.46 -12.87
CA ASP A 197 -15.24 -11.76 -13.91
C ASP A 197 -16.63 -11.22 -13.50
N ALA A 198 -17.03 -11.41 -12.24
CA ALA A 198 -18.28 -10.86 -11.70
C ALA A 198 -18.31 -9.31 -11.65
N GLU A 199 -17.17 -8.67 -11.39
CA GLU A 199 -17.04 -7.20 -11.47
C GLU A 199 -17.26 -6.70 -12.90
N GLN A 200 -16.70 -7.39 -13.90
CA GLN A 200 -16.86 -7.01 -15.31
C GLN A 200 -18.32 -7.13 -15.77
N GLU A 201 -19.02 -8.19 -15.37
CA GLU A 201 -20.46 -8.34 -15.64
C GLU A 201 -21.27 -7.19 -15.02
N ALA A 202 -21.03 -6.87 -13.75
CA ALA A 202 -21.70 -5.76 -13.08
C ALA A 202 -21.40 -4.40 -13.76
N GLN A 203 -20.17 -4.21 -14.23
CA GLN A 203 -19.78 -3.00 -14.97
C GLN A 203 -20.51 -2.89 -16.31
N HIS A 204 -20.72 -4.01 -17.00
CA HIS A 204 -21.51 -4.05 -18.23
C HIS A 204 -22.97 -3.68 -17.96
N GLU A 205 -23.58 -4.24 -16.91
CA GLU A 205 -24.96 -3.91 -16.53
C GLU A 205 -25.13 -2.41 -16.18
N VAL A 206 -24.17 -1.82 -15.47
CA VAL A 206 -24.19 -0.39 -15.15
C VAL A 206 -24.12 0.46 -16.43
N ASN A 207 -23.30 0.08 -17.40
CA ASN A 207 -23.21 0.77 -18.69
C ASN A 207 -24.52 0.67 -19.48
N ASP A 208 -25.16 -0.50 -19.49
CA ASP A 208 -26.47 -0.72 -20.13
C ASP A 208 -27.58 0.09 -19.46
N MET A 209 -27.53 0.27 -18.13
CA MET A 209 -28.49 1.11 -17.42
C MET A 209 -28.24 2.61 -17.65
N ASN A 210 -26.98 3.03 -17.80
CA ASN A 210 -26.64 4.40 -18.14
C ASN A 210 -27.07 4.79 -19.56
N THR A 211 -26.95 3.89 -20.54
CA THR A 211 -27.45 4.12 -21.90
C THR A 211 -28.97 4.29 -21.90
N LYS A 212 -29.70 3.38 -21.27
CA LYS A 212 -31.17 3.50 -21.09
C LYS A 212 -31.58 4.80 -20.40
N LEU A 213 -30.85 5.22 -19.36
CA LEU A 213 -31.09 6.50 -18.69
C LEU A 213 -30.86 7.70 -19.62
N SER A 214 -29.85 7.64 -20.49
CA SER A 214 -29.58 8.66 -21.49
C SER A 214 -30.71 8.77 -22.51
N ASP A 215 -31.25 7.64 -22.96
CA ASP A 215 -32.38 7.59 -23.90
C ASP A 215 -33.65 8.20 -23.28
N ILE A 216 -33.98 7.82 -22.04
CA ILE A 216 -35.10 8.40 -21.30
C ILE A 216 -34.92 9.92 -21.08
N LYS A 217 -33.70 10.38 -20.81
CA LYS A 217 -33.40 11.82 -20.72
C LYS A 217 -33.62 12.54 -22.05
N ALA A 218 -33.23 11.92 -23.17
CA ALA A 218 -33.44 12.49 -24.49
C ALA A 218 -34.95 12.58 -24.82
N GLU A 219 -35.71 11.53 -24.54
CA GLU A 219 -37.17 11.51 -24.70
C GLU A 219 -37.85 12.55 -23.81
N TRP A 220 -37.39 12.72 -22.57
CA TRP A 220 -37.90 13.73 -21.65
C TRP A 220 -37.66 15.16 -22.14
N VAL A 221 -36.48 15.45 -22.69
CA VAL A 221 -36.18 16.76 -23.30
C VAL A 221 -37.13 17.05 -24.45
N VAL A 222 -37.37 16.08 -25.33
CA VAL A 222 -38.33 16.22 -26.44
C VAL A 222 -39.75 16.46 -25.92
N ALA A 223 -40.17 15.74 -24.88
CA ALA A 223 -41.48 15.94 -24.24
C ALA A 223 -41.62 17.30 -23.54
N CYS A 224 -40.55 17.85 -22.98
CA CYS A 224 -40.53 19.19 -22.40
C CYS A 224 -40.56 20.32 -23.44
N ASP A 225 -40.07 20.07 -24.66
CA ASP A 225 -40.12 21.02 -25.78
C ASP A 225 -41.50 21.05 -26.49
N LEU A 226 -42.32 20.00 -26.34
CA LEU A 226 -43.68 19.93 -26.91
C LEU A 226 -44.59 21.11 -26.49
N PRO A 227 -44.68 21.48 -25.19
CA PRO A 227 -45.40 22.68 -24.76
C PRO A 227 -44.91 23.97 -25.43
N GLY A 228 -43.62 24.08 -25.72
CA GLY A 228 -43.03 25.21 -26.46
C GLY A 228 -43.43 25.23 -27.94
N GLN A 229 -43.60 24.07 -28.57
CA GLN A 229 -44.11 23.94 -29.94
C GLN A 229 -45.60 24.31 -30.01
N TYR A 230 -46.43 23.85 -29.08
CA TYR A 230 -47.83 24.25 -28.96
C TYR A 230 -47.99 25.75 -28.65
N SER A 231 -47.10 26.32 -27.84
CA SER A 231 -47.07 27.77 -27.59
C SER A 231 -46.76 28.56 -28.87
N LYS A 232 -45.81 28.11 -29.69
CA LYS A 232 -45.50 28.72 -31.01
C LYS A 232 -46.62 28.55 -32.03
N GLU A 233 -47.34 27.44 -32.02
CA GLU A 233 -48.55 27.25 -32.86
C GLU A 233 -49.72 28.11 -32.38
N ALA A 234 -49.90 28.26 -31.07
CA ALA A 234 -50.85 29.21 -30.50
C ALA A 234 -50.50 30.67 -30.83
N GLU A 235 -49.20 31.02 -30.87
CA GLU A 235 -48.72 32.34 -31.33
C GLU A 235 -49.01 32.56 -32.83
N LYS A 236 -48.86 31.54 -33.69
CA LYS A 236 -49.24 31.60 -35.11
C LYS A 236 -50.76 31.80 -35.27
N ALA A 237 -51.58 31.14 -34.46
CA ALA A 237 -53.03 31.34 -34.43
C ALA A 237 -53.43 32.75 -33.93
N ARG A 238 -52.68 33.33 -32.98
CA ARG A 238 -52.84 34.74 -32.58
C ARG A 238 -52.42 35.71 -33.69
N LYS A 239 -51.40 35.37 -34.49
CA LYS A 239 -50.95 36.18 -35.64
C LYS A 239 -52.00 36.25 -36.74
N TYR A 240 -52.68 35.13 -37.07
CA TYR A 240 -53.82 35.15 -37.99
C TYR A 240 -55.01 35.98 -37.48
N LYS A 241 -55.19 36.08 -36.16
CA LYS A 241 -56.19 36.97 -35.52
C LYS A 241 -55.76 38.45 -35.53
N SER A 242 -54.45 38.72 -35.48
CA SER A 242 -53.85 40.05 -35.54
C SER A 242 -53.84 40.63 -36.96
N ASP A 243 -53.61 39.81 -37.99
CA ASP A 243 -53.63 40.26 -39.39
C ASP A 243 -55.06 40.65 -39.84
N LEU A 244 -56.09 40.01 -39.28
CA LEU A 244 -57.50 40.39 -39.45
C LEU A 244 -57.87 41.70 -38.72
N ALA A 245 -57.09 42.08 -37.70
CA ALA A 245 -57.24 43.34 -36.96
C ALA A 245 -56.45 44.49 -37.62
N ALA A 246 -55.31 44.21 -38.26
CA ALA A 246 -54.52 45.20 -39.00
C ALA A 246 -55.26 45.75 -40.24
N LEU A 247 -56.01 44.89 -40.96
CA LEU A 247 -56.88 45.32 -42.07
C LEU A 247 -58.05 46.22 -41.62
N ARG A 248 -58.41 46.18 -40.33
CA ARG A 248 -59.41 47.08 -39.73
C ARG A 248 -58.82 48.42 -39.30
N LEU A 249 -57.53 48.48 -38.98
CA LEU A 249 -56.84 49.68 -38.51
C LEU A 249 -56.38 50.60 -39.66
N GLU A 250 -56.05 50.05 -40.84
CA GLU A 250 -55.77 50.88 -42.04
C GLU A 250 -57.02 51.65 -42.53
N ASN A 251 -58.22 51.18 -42.16
CA ASN A 251 -59.50 51.86 -42.43
C ASN A 251 -59.85 52.94 -41.39
N THR A 252 -59.21 52.94 -40.21
CA THR A 252 -59.49 53.93 -39.16
C THR A 252 -58.68 55.22 -39.35
N ASP A 253 -57.48 55.15 -39.92
CA ASP A 253 -56.62 56.34 -40.10
C ASP A 253 -57.08 57.24 -41.26
N LYS A 254 -57.84 56.69 -42.22
CA LYS A 254 -58.58 57.48 -43.23
C LYS A 254 -59.82 58.18 -42.66
N LYS A 255 -60.29 57.76 -41.48
CA LYS A 255 -61.50 58.26 -40.82
C LYS A 255 -61.21 59.48 -39.92
N GLU A 256 -59.99 59.58 -39.38
CA GLU A 256 -59.57 60.68 -38.50
C GLU A 256 -59.40 62.02 -39.25
N LEU A 257 -59.11 61.98 -40.57
CA LEU A 257 -59.13 63.17 -41.43
C LEU A 257 -60.57 63.64 -41.75
N LEU A 258 -61.56 62.75 -41.65
CA LEU A 258 -62.98 63.05 -41.83
C LEU A 258 -63.62 63.63 -40.55
N GLU A 259 -63.08 63.31 -39.37
CA GLU A 259 -63.59 63.83 -38.09
C GLU A 259 -63.29 65.32 -37.86
N LYS A 260 -62.26 65.87 -38.51
CA LYS A 260 -62.06 67.33 -38.59
C LYS A 260 -63.11 68.04 -39.44
N THR A 261 -63.74 67.34 -40.38
CA THR A 261 -64.89 67.85 -41.16
C THR A 261 -66.22 67.67 -40.41
N ILE A 262 -66.29 66.75 -39.43
CA ILE A 262 -67.49 66.48 -38.62
C ILE A 262 -67.70 67.49 -37.48
N ARG A 263 -66.68 68.23 -37.03
CA ARG A 263 -66.91 69.38 -36.11
C ARG A 263 -67.68 70.54 -36.77
N ASN A 264 -67.74 70.60 -38.10
CA ASN A 264 -68.69 71.46 -38.82
C ASN A 264 -70.10 70.86 -38.91
N HIS A 265 -70.28 69.63 -38.43
CA HIS A 265 -71.54 68.87 -38.39
C HIS A 265 -72.16 68.84 -36.99
N ASP A 266 -71.47 69.30 -35.95
CA ASP A 266 -72.05 69.44 -34.61
C ASP A 266 -73.03 70.63 -34.52
N THR A 267 -72.88 71.64 -35.38
CA THR A 267 -73.94 72.65 -35.65
C THR A 267 -75.11 72.08 -36.48
N TRP A 268 -74.95 70.90 -37.08
CA TRP A 268 -76.02 70.18 -37.78
C TRP A 268 -76.78 69.25 -36.82
N TYR A 269 -76.18 68.83 -35.70
CA TYR A 269 -76.82 67.95 -34.71
C TYR A 269 -77.92 68.65 -33.88
N GLU A 270 -77.82 69.98 -33.69
CA GLU A 270 -78.92 70.79 -33.13
C GLU A 270 -80.11 70.92 -34.11
N MET A 271 -79.84 70.94 -35.42
CA MET A 271 -80.86 70.93 -36.49
C MET A 271 -81.55 69.54 -36.63
N GLU A 272 -80.80 68.45 -36.42
CA GLU A 272 -81.26 67.05 -36.47
C GLU A 272 -82.26 66.72 -35.33
N MET A 273 -82.10 67.30 -34.14
CA MET A 273 -83.05 67.12 -33.03
C MET A 273 -84.39 67.84 -33.26
N MET A 274 -84.39 68.98 -33.94
CA MET A 274 -85.61 69.65 -34.42
C MET A 274 -86.27 68.83 -35.54
N ASN A 275 -85.48 68.27 -36.46
CA ASN A 275 -85.95 67.40 -37.53
C ASN A 275 -86.55 66.07 -37.03
N ARG A 276 -86.10 65.49 -35.92
CA ARG A 276 -86.66 64.24 -35.37
C ARG A 276 -88.04 64.42 -34.73
N THR A 277 -88.29 65.58 -34.12
CA THR A 277 -89.63 65.94 -33.60
C THR A 277 -90.59 66.35 -34.72
N GLU A 278 -90.10 67.01 -35.78
CA GLU A 278 -90.87 67.24 -37.01
C GLU A 278 -91.12 65.95 -37.81
N LYS A 279 -90.14 65.04 -37.90
CA LYS A 279 -90.28 63.73 -38.56
C LYS A 279 -91.31 62.83 -37.86
N ALA A 280 -91.43 62.89 -36.54
CA ALA A 280 -92.51 62.23 -35.81
C ALA A 280 -93.90 62.85 -36.11
N ARG A 281 -93.99 64.20 -36.22
CA ARG A 281 -95.24 64.89 -36.67
C ARG A 281 -95.57 64.65 -38.14
N TYR A 282 -94.58 64.55 -39.01
CA TYR A 282 -94.75 64.23 -40.44
C TYR A 282 -95.13 62.76 -40.63
N LEU A 283 -94.54 61.82 -39.89
CA LEU A 283 -94.95 60.42 -39.90
C LEU A 283 -96.37 60.25 -39.35
N GLN A 284 -96.76 60.98 -38.30
CA GLN A 284 -98.13 60.98 -37.78
C GLN A 284 -99.12 61.64 -38.76
N ARG A 285 -98.74 62.73 -39.47
CA ARG A 285 -99.53 63.32 -40.58
C ARG A 285 -99.58 62.44 -41.83
N ILE A 286 -98.52 61.71 -42.15
CA ILE A 286 -98.49 60.74 -43.26
C ILE A 286 -99.39 59.56 -42.91
N HIS A 287 -99.37 59.07 -41.67
CA HIS A 287 -100.26 57.99 -41.26
C HIS A 287 -101.73 58.44 -41.20
N LEU A 288 -102.01 59.67 -40.74
CA LEU A 288 -103.35 60.28 -40.83
C LEU A 288 -103.78 60.56 -42.28
N SER A 289 -102.85 60.91 -43.16
CA SER A 289 -103.06 61.11 -44.61
C SER A 289 -103.29 59.79 -45.35
N GLU A 290 -102.57 58.72 -44.98
CA GLU A 290 -102.76 57.37 -45.51
C GLU A 290 -104.04 56.74 -44.98
N GLN A 291 -104.42 57.04 -43.74
CA GLN A 291 -105.69 56.63 -43.17
C GLN A 291 -106.85 57.39 -43.83
N THR A 292 -106.76 58.72 -43.99
CA THR A 292 -107.76 59.46 -44.79
C THR A 292 -107.77 59.05 -46.27
N LYS A 293 -106.65 58.59 -46.86
CA LYS A 293 -106.60 58.03 -48.22
C LYS A 293 -107.19 56.61 -48.32
N ARG A 294 -107.09 55.80 -47.25
CA ARG A 294 -107.80 54.52 -47.10
C ARG A 294 -109.29 54.75 -46.87
N ASP A 295 -109.66 55.67 -45.98
CA ASP A 295 -111.05 56.06 -45.71
C ASP A 295 -111.70 56.69 -46.94
N LEU A 296 -110.99 57.53 -47.71
CA LEU A 296 -111.45 58.04 -49.01
C LEU A 296 -111.47 56.94 -50.08
N GLY A 297 -110.60 55.93 -50.03
CA GLY A 297 -110.65 54.75 -50.91
C GLY A 297 -111.83 53.83 -50.59
N GLU A 298 -112.16 53.68 -49.31
CA GLU A 298 -113.34 52.98 -48.81
C GLU A 298 -114.62 53.77 -49.12
N GLU A 299 -114.61 55.09 -48.98
CA GLU A 299 -115.71 55.97 -49.36
C GLU A 299 -115.88 56.04 -50.89
N ILE A 300 -114.80 56.03 -51.68
CA ILE A 300 -114.86 55.91 -53.14
C ILE A 300 -115.39 54.54 -53.54
N THR A 301 -114.98 53.44 -52.90
CA THR A 301 -115.52 52.11 -53.21
C THR A 301 -116.95 51.93 -52.73
N LYS A 302 -117.35 52.58 -51.64
CA LYS A 302 -118.72 52.66 -51.15
C LYS A 302 -119.59 53.51 -52.08
N LEU A 303 -119.15 54.71 -52.47
CA LEU A 303 -119.78 55.55 -53.49
C LEU A 303 -119.77 54.90 -54.88
N THR A 304 -118.79 54.05 -55.20
CA THR A 304 -118.77 53.25 -56.45
C THR A 304 -119.79 52.12 -56.38
N LYS A 305 -119.93 51.45 -55.22
CA LYS A 305 -120.97 50.43 -54.98
C LYS A 305 -122.37 51.05 -54.90
N GLU A 306 -122.51 52.24 -54.33
CA GLU A 306 -123.74 53.03 -54.27
C GLU A 306 -124.07 53.59 -55.64
N ARG A 307 -123.11 54.15 -56.40
CA ARG A 307 -123.26 54.50 -57.82
C ARG A 307 -123.67 53.28 -58.63
N ASP A 308 -123.06 52.11 -58.43
CA ASP A 308 -123.44 50.90 -59.16
C ASP A 308 -124.78 50.33 -58.71
N ALA A 309 -125.15 50.50 -57.44
CA ALA A 309 -126.48 50.20 -56.94
C ALA A 309 -127.51 51.18 -57.50
N PHE A 310 -127.19 52.48 -57.60
CA PHE A 310 -127.99 53.53 -58.22
C PHE A 310 -128.06 53.36 -59.73
N VAL A 311 -127.02 52.89 -60.41
CA VAL A 311 -127.03 52.56 -61.84
C VAL A 311 -127.82 51.28 -62.08
N ARG A 312 -127.73 50.27 -61.20
CA ARG A 312 -128.59 49.08 -61.24
C ARG A 312 -130.05 49.41 -60.92
N HIS A 313 -130.30 50.29 -59.95
CA HIS A 313 -131.62 50.79 -59.59
C HIS A 313 -132.17 51.71 -60.68
N TRP A 314 -131.34 52.57 -61.28
CA TRP A 314 -131.69 53.41 -62.42
C TRP A 314 -131.96 52.56 -63.65
N LYS A 315 -131.18 51.51 -63.94
CA LYS A 315 -131.49 50.54 -65.00
C LYS A 315 -132.76 49.75 -64.71
N LYS A 316 -133.00 49.32 -63.47
CA LYS A 316 -134.28 48.70 -63.05
C LYS A 316 -135.45 49.67 -63.21
N SER A 317 -135.32 50.90 -62.73
CA SER A 317 -136.31 51.97 -62.85
C SER A 317 -136.47 52.44 -64.30
N MET A 318 -135.44 52.35 -65.15
CA MET A 318 -135.49 52.68 -66.57
C MET A 318 -136.21 51.59 -67.35
N VAL A 319 -135.94 50.31 -67.06
CA VAL A 319 -136.74 49.17 -67.56
C VAL A 319 -138.18 49.24 -67.03
N GLN A 320 -138.38 49.71 -65.79
CA GLN A 320 -139.69 49.91 -65.20
C GLN A 320 -140.40 51.15 -65.75
N ILE A 321 -139.67 52.19 -66.15
CA ILE A 321 -140.18 53.36 -66.90
C ILE A 321 -140.46 52.98 -68.34
N GLU A 322 -139.71 52.09 -68.99
CA GLU A 322 -140.05 51.52 -70.30
C GLU A 322 -141.32 50.66 -70.21
N PHE A 323 -141.42 49.80 -69.19
CA PHE A 323 -142.63 49.03 -68.91
C PHE A 323 -143.83 49.92 -68.55
N LEU A 324 -143.63 50.99 -67.76
CA LEU A 324 -144.66 51.96 -67.44
C LEU A 324 -144.96 52.90 -68.61
N ASN A 325 -144.03 53.22 -69.49
CA ASN A 325 -144.27 53.95 -70.74
C ASN A 325 -145.05 53.09 -71.72
N ASP A 326 -144.79 51.79 -71.78
CA ASP A 326 -145.60 50.83 -72.52
C ASP A 326 -146.99 50.69 -71.90
N SER A 327 -147.09 50.67 -70.57
CA SER A 327 -148.37 50.64 -69.84
C SER A 327 -149.14 51.95 -69.96
N VAL A 328 -148.47 53.10 -69.96
CA VAL A 328 -149.02 54.44 -70.19
C VAL A 328 -149.40 54.57 -71.66
N ARG A 329 -148.65 54.01 -72.62
CA ARG A 329 -149.05 53.94 -74.03
C ARG A 329 -150.32 53.11 -74.21
N ILE A 330 -150.47 52.00 -73.47
CA ILE A 330 -151.71 51.19 -73.42
C ILE A 330 -152.85 51.95 -72.72
N ALA A 331 -152.57 52.66 -71.62
CA ALA A 331 -153.54 53.47 -70.89
C ALA A 331 -153.94 54.75 -71.65
N GLN A 332 -153.07 55.35 -72.46
CA GLN A 332 -153.36 56.46 -73.37
C GLN A 332 -154.27 55.97 -74.50
N GLN A 333 -154.01 54.78 -75.06
CA GLN A 333 -154.91 54.14 -76.04
C GLN A 333 -156.28 53.77 -75.46
N LEU A 334 -156.36 53.43 -74.16
CA LEU A 334 -157.63 53.20 -73.44
C LEU A 334 -158.33 54.51 -73.02
N TYR A 335 -157.57 55.53 -72.63
CA TYR A 335 -158.06 56.85 -72.28
C TYR A 335 -158.60 57.58 -73.52
N ASP A 336 -157.92 57.51 -74.66
CA ASP A 336 -158.43 58.06 -75.93
C ASP A 336 -159.67 57.31 -76.42
N LYS A 337 -159.81 56.00 -76.12
CA LYS A 337 -161.04 55.21 -76.35
C LYS A 337 -162.20 55.57 -75.40
N THR A 338 -161.92 56.04 -74.19
CA THR A 338 -162.94 56.29 -73.14
C THR A 338 -163.32 57.77 -73.04
N ARG A 339 -162.38 58.68 -73.32
CA ARG A 339 -162.59 60.13 -73.46
C ARG A 339 -163.45 60.47 -74.67
N ALA A 340 -163.46 59.62 -75.71
CA ALA A 340 -164.35 59.72 -76.87
C ALA A 340 -165.81 59.27 -76.60
N ARG A 341 -166.15 58.82 -75.38
CA ARG A 341 -167.49 58.31 -75.03
C ARG A 341 -168.27 59.11 -73.98
N TYR A 342 -167.83 60.31 -73.58
CA TYR A 342 -168.46 61.00 -72.44
C TYR A 342 -168.65 62.52 -72.57
N VAL A 343 -168.93 63.01 -73.78
CA VAL A 343 -169.43 64.38 -74.01
C VAL A 343 -170.61 64.29 -74.97
N VAL A 344 -171.70 65.04 -74.71
CA VAL A 344 -173.02 65.13 -75.43
C VAL A 344 -174.07 64.19 -74.79
N THR A 345 -175.20 64.57 -74.16
CA THR A 345 -176.08 65.78 -74.16
C THR A 345 -177.21 65.69 -73.06
N PRO A 346 -178.27 66.56 -72.95
CA PRO A 346 -178.63 67.26 -71.70
C PRO A 346 -180.15 67.27 -71.29
N LYS A 347 -180.50 68.23 -70.39
CA LYS A 347 -181.78 68.96 -70.17
C LYS A 347 -182.86 68.44 -69.19
N TYR A 348 -183.04 69.23 -68.11
CA TYR A 348 -184.27 69.89 -67.61
C TYR A 348 -185.62 69.13 -67.64
N ASP A 349 -186.29 68.94 -66.49
CA ASP A 349 -187.49 69.73 -66.12
C ASP A 349 -187.91 69.62 -64.63
N GLY A 350 -188.67 70.59 -64.15
CA GLY A 350 -188.79 71.01 -62.74
C GLY A 350 -189.56 70.12 -61.75
N GLU A 351 -188.88 69.74 -60.65
CA GLU A 351 -189.51 69.29 -59.39
C GLU A 351 -188.54 69.48 -58.18
N MET A 352 -187.94 70.66 -58.06
CA MET A 352 -186.85 70.98 -57.13
C MET A 352 -187.27 71.63 -55.80
N ALA A 353 -188.12 70.98 -55.00
CA ALA A 353 -188.40 71.45 -53.63
C ALA A 353 -188.39 70.35 -52.55
N ALA A 354 -188.73 69.10 -52.88
CA ALA A 354 -188.77 68.00 -51.90
C ALA A 354 -187.42 67.25 -51.75
N ARG A 355 -186.52 67.31 -52.73
CA ARG A 355 -185.23 66.58 -52.75
C ARG A 355 -184.11 67.26 -51.95
N LYS A 356 -184.19 68.57 -51.74
CA LYS A 356 -183.22 69.38 -50.95
C LYS A 356 -183.16 68.96 -49.47
N ARG A 357 -184.28 68.48 -48.88
CA ARG A 357 -184.34 68.06 -47.46
C ARG A 357 -183.81 66.66 -47.17
N ARG A 358 -183.58 65.81 -48.19
CA ARG A 358 -182.96 64.47 -47.98
C ARG A 358 -181.44 64.51 -48.06
N LEU A 359 -180.89 65.32 -48.97
CA LEU A 359 -179.43 65.45 -49.16
C LEU A 359 -178.71 66.12 -47.97
N ALA A 360 -179.38 67.01 -47.23
CA ALA A 360 -178.78 67.63 -46.04
C ALA A 360 -178.49 66.62 -44.91
N ARG A 361 -179.26 65.54 -44.78
CA ARG A 361 -179.03 64.50 -43.76
C ARG A 361 -177.86 63.56 -44.09
N SER A 362 -177.62 63.27 -45.37
CA SER A 362 -176.48 62.44 -45.78
C SER A 362 -175.13 63.13 -45.57
N ILE A 363 -175.07 64.46 -45.69
CA ILE A 363 -173.83 65.21 -45.48
C ILE A 363 -173.41 65.21 -44.00
N GLN A 364 -174.38 65.29 -43.08
CA GLN A 364 -174.10 65.25 -41.65
C GLN A 364 -173.53 63.88 -41.21
N ASN A 365 -174.05 62.78 -41.76
CA ASN A 365 -173.52 61.43 -41.47
C ASN A 365 -172.06 61.26 -41.95
N LEU A 366 -171.72 61.75 -43.15
CA LEU A 366 -170.36 61.65 -43.68
C LEU A 366 -169.33 62.51 -42.91
N GLN A 367 -169.77 63.61 -42.31
CA GLN A 367 -168.89 64.40 -41.43
C GLN A 367 -168.58 63.67 -40.12
N GLN A 368 -169.53 62.90 -39.60
CA GLN A 368 -169.33 62.10 -38.39
C GLN A 368 -168.38 60.91 -38.64
N ASP A 369 -168.52 60.22 -39.77
CA ASP A 369 -167.62 59.12 -40.15
C ASP A 369 -166.15 59.57 -40.29
N LEU A 370 -165.92 60.78 -40.82
CA LEU A 370 -164.57 61.33 -40.98
C LEU A 370 -163.90 61.64 -39.63
N ASP A 371 -164.66 62.14 -38.66
CA ASP A 371 -164.12 62.43 -37.33
C ASP A 371 -163.84 61.15 -36.55
N ASP A 372 -164.60 60.07 -36.79
CA ASP A 372 -164.30 58.76 -36.21
C ASP A 372 -163.07 58.11 -36.85
N GLU A 373 -162.81 58.29 -38.15
CA GLU A 373 -161.55 57.84 -38.77
C GLU A 373 -160.31 58.60 -38.29
N LYS A 374 -160.43 59.91 -38.04
CA LYS A 374 -159.32 60.68 -37.43
C LYS A 374 -158.97 60.14 -36.04
N LYS A 375 -159.98 59.78 -35.23
CA LYS A 375 -159.74 59.15 -33.92
C LYS A 375 -159.03 57.81 -34.07
N ARG A 376 -159.43 56.96 -35.03
CA ARG A 376 -158.75 55.67 -35.31
C ARG A 376 -157.28 55.86 -35.70
N THR A 377 -157.01 56.82 -36.58
CA THR A 377 -155.65 57.13 -37.04
C THR A 377 -154.74 57.56 -35.87
N VAL A 378 -155.25 58.40 -34.96
CA VAL A 378 -154.50 58.82 -33.76
C VAL A 378 -154.20 57.62 -32.85
N THR A 379 -155.16 56.70 -32.69
CA THR A 379 -154.94 55.48 -31.89
C THR A 379 -153.94 54.52 -32.53
N GLU A 380 -153.93 54.40 -33.85
CA GLU A 380 -152.96 53.57 -34.58
C GLU A 380 -151.55 54.16 -34.52
N ILE A 381 -151.39 55.47 -34.70
CA ILE A 381 -150.11 56.16 -34.53
C ILE A 381 -149.55 55.94 -33.12
N ALA A 382 -150.40 56.04 -32.09
CA ALA A 382 -150.00 55.75 -30.72
C ALA A 382 -149.65 54.27 -30.50
N HIS A 383 -150.31 53.34 -31.20
CA HIS A 383 -149.96 51.93 -31.14
C HIS A 383 -148.62 51.63 -31.83
N VAL A 384 -148.39 52.17 -33.03
CA VAL A 384 -147.15 52.01 -33.78
C VAL A 384 -145.98 52.64 -33.01
N GLY A 385 -146.15 53.84 -32.46
CA GLY A 385 -145.13 54.49 -31.63
C GLY A 385 -144.76 53.67 -30.40
N ARG A 386 -145.73 53.02 -29.74
CA ARG A 386 -145.46 52.09 -28.63
C ARG A 386 -144.69 50.86 -29.08
N THR A 387 -145.04 50.26 -30.22
CA THR A 387 -144.32 49.07 -30.74
C THR A 387 -142.90 49.41 -31.17
N VAL A 388 -142.69 50.55 -31.84
CA VAL A 388 -141.37 51.02 -32.28
C VAL A 388 -140.48 51.30 -31.06
N SER A 389 -141.00 52.01 -30.05
CA SER A 389 -140.26 52.25 -28.80
C SER A 389 -139.89 50.96 -28.07
N MET A 390 -140.75 49.94 -28.08
CA MET A 390 -140.42 48.62 -27.52
C MET A 390 -139.35 47.89 -28.34
N THR A 391 -139.39 47.97 -29.67
CA THR A 391 -138.37 47.33 -30.53
C THR A 391 -137.02 48.03 -30.43
N GLU A 392 -136.98 49.36 -30.35
CA GLU A 392 -135.75 50.13 -30.15
C GLU A 392 -135.09 49.77 -28.82
N ARG A 393 -135.86 49.67 -27.73
CA ARG A 393 -135.34 49.19 -26.44
C ARG A 393 -134.73 47.80 -26.53
N ARG A 394 -135.38 46.88 -27.26
CA ARG A 394 -134.83 45.52 -27.48
C ARG A 394 -133.56 45.54 -28.32
N LEU A 395 -133.47 46.44 -29.30
CA LEU A 395 -132.32 46.56 -30.18
C LEU A 395 -131.11 47.11 -29.42
N VAL A 396 -131.30 48.12 -28.57
CA VAL A 396 -130.26 48.63 -27.65
C VAL A 396 -129.73 47.52 -26.74
N ILE A 397 -130.60 46.67 -26.19
CA ILE A 397 -130.18 45.53 -25.38
C ILE A 397 -129.38 44.51 -26.21
N LEU A 398 -129.80 44.22 -27.45
CA LEU A 398 -129.08 43.31 -28.34
C LEU A 398 -127.70 43.86 -28.75
N GLU A 399 -127.58 45.17 -28.99
CA GLU A 399 -126.31 45.83 -29.29
C GLU A 399 -125.36 45.77 -28.09
N HIS A 400 -125.87 46.01 -26.89
CA HIS A 400 -125.10 45.84 -25.66
C HIS A 400 -124.61 44.40 -25.47
N LEU A 401 -125.49 43.40 -25.61
CA LEU A 401 -125.13 41.98 -25.52
C LEU A 401 -124.13 41.57 -26.61
N ARG A 402 -124.21 42.14 -27.82
CA ARG A 402 -123.23 41.90 -28.88
C ARG A 402 -121.86 42.47 -28.53
N ALA A 403 -121.81 43.67 -27.94
CA ALA A 403 -120.57 44.27 -27.48
C ALA A 403 -119.93 43.45 -26.35
N GLU A 404 -120.73 43.00 -25.38
CA GLU A 404 -120.26 42.09 -24.32
C GLU A 404 -119.73 40.77 -24.87
N ASN A 405 -120.43 40.17 -25.84
CA ASN A 405 -119.98 38.93 -26.49
C ASN A 405 -118.66 39.14 -27.25
N TRP A 406 -118.50 40.28 -27.92
CA TRP A 406 -117.24 40.64 -28.58
C TRP A 406 -116.09 40.78 -27.59
N GLU A 407 -116.32 41.44 -26.44
CA GLU A 407 -115.31 41.54 -25.38
C GLU A 407 -114.98 40.17 -24.78
N LEU A 408 -115.97 39.30 -24.57
CA LEU A 408 -115.74 37.93 -24.10
C LEU A 408 -114.92 37.11 -25.10
N ILE A 409 -115.18 37.23 -26.40
CA ILE A 409 -114.38 36.58 -27.44
C ILE A 409 -112.95 37.12 -27.37
N ARG A 410 -112.75 38.45 -27.33
CA ARG A 410 -111.43 39.07 -27.26
C ARG A 410 -110.64 38.62 -26.03
N LEU A 411 -111.28 38.59 -24.86
CA LEU A 411 -110.71 38.08 -23.61
C LEU A 411 -110.33 36.61 -23.73
N THR A 412 -111.19 35.78 -24.32
CA THR A 412 -110.93 34.36 -24.52
C THR A 412 -109.74 34.16 -25.46
N THR A 413 -109.69 34.86 -26.59
CA THR A 413 -108.57 34.80 -27.54
C THR A 413 -107.26 35.23 -26.87
N SER A 414 -107.26 36.38 -26.18
CA SER A 414 -106.08 36.87 -25.45
C SER A 414 -105.61 35.88 -24.37
N LEU A 415 -106.54 35.22 -23.67
CA LEU A 415 -106.21 34.21 -22.66
C LEU A 415 -105.61 32.96 -23.31
N THR A 416 -106.18 32.48 -24.42
CA THR A 416 -105.66 31.32 -25.15
C THR A 416 -104.27 31.57 -25.74
N GLU A 417 -104.01 32.77 -26.28
CA GLU A 417 -102.68 33.16 -26.76
C GLU A 417 -101.68 33.30 -25.61
N GLY A 418 -102.12 33.84 -24.47
CA GLY A 418 -101.31 33.90 -23.25
C GLY A 418 -100.92 32.51 -22.74
N LEU A 419 -101.86 31.58 -22.71
CA LEU A 419 -101.61 30.18 -22.36
C LEU A 419 -100.67 29.49 -23.36
N ALA A 420 -100.87 29.68 -24.66
CA ALA A 420 -100.00 29.11 -25.69
C ALA A 420 -98.55 29.62 -25.57
N ARG A 421 -98.36 30.93 -25.32
CA ARG A 421 -97.04 31.50 -25.03
C ARG A 421 -96.42 30.91 -23.76
N ALA A 422 -97.18 30.81 -22.67
CA ALA A 422 -96.70 30.24 -21.41
C ALA A 422 -96.30 28.76 -21.57
N ILE A 423 -97.06 27.97 -22.33
CA ILE A 423 -96.72 26.58 -22.67
C ILE A 423 -95.44 26.52 -23.52
N GLY A 424 -95.28 27.42 -24.50
CA GLY A 424 -94.07 27.53 -25.31
C GLY A 424 -92.84 27.88 -24.48
N GLU A 425 -92.95 28.85 -23.57
CA GLU A 425 -91.87 29.23 -22.64
C GLU A 425 -91.54 28.09 -21.67
N PHE A 426 -92.55 27.42 -21.11
CA PHE A 426 -92.35 26.27 -20.22
C PHE A 426 -91.67 25.10 -20.94
N THR A 427 -92.09 24.77 -22.16
CA THR A 427 -91.47 23.69 -22.95
C THR A 427 -90.05 24.04 -23.38
N ALA A 428 -89.78 25.29 -23.76
CA ALA A 428 -88.43 25.78 -24.05
C ALA A 428 -87.52 25.77 -22.81
N ALA A 429 -88.05 26.13 -21.63
CA ALA A 429 -87.32 26.04 -20.37
C ALA A 429 -87.06 24.59 -19.98
N ARG A 430 -88.05 23.70 -20.13
CA ARG A 430 -87.91 22.27 -19.83
C ARG A 430 -86.88 21.59 -20.72
N THR A 431 -86.94 21.81 -22.03
CA THR A 431 -85.95 21.26 -22.95
C THR A 431 -84.53 21.74 -22.61
N LYS A 432 -84.35 23.01 -22.23
CA LYS A 432 -83.05 23.50 -21.72
C LYS A 432 -82.62 22.80 -20.43
N CYS A 433 -83.54 22.60 -19.48
CA CYS A 433 -83.23 21.86 -18.25
C CYS A 433 -82.83 20.41 -18.56
N ASP A 434 -83.53 19.74 -19.48
CA ASP A 434 -83.23 18.37 -19.87
C ASP A 434 -81.82 18.28 -20.52
N HIS A 435 -81.46 19.22 -21.41
CA HIS A 435 -80.10 19.30 -21.97
C HIS A 435 -79.04 19.56 -20.89
N LEU A 436 -79.30 20.48 -19.95
CA LEU A 436 -78.36 20.75 -18.85
C LEU A 436 -78.19 19.54 -17.92
N LEU A 437 -79.24 18.73 -17.73
CA LEU A 437 -79.16 17.50 -16.96
C LEU A 437 -78.33 16.43 -17.69
N GLU A 438 -78.46 16.31 -19.01
CA GLU A 438 -77.61 15.44 -19.83
C GLU A 438 -76.15 15.88 -19.77
N GLU A 439 -75.86 17.17 -19.99
CA GLU A 439 -74.51 17.73 -19.87
C GLU A 439 -73.91 17.50 -18.47
N LEU A 440 -74.71 17.65 -17.41
CA LEU A 440 -74.26 17.40 -16.03
C LEU A 440 -74.00 15.90 -15.80
N GLY A 441 -74.79 15.02 -16.41
CA GLY A 441 -74.56 13.57 -16.42
C GLY A 441 -73.23 13.21 -17.09
N ASP A 442 -72.98 13.75 -18.28
CA ASP A 442 -71.73 13.53 -19.02
C ASP A 442 -70.51 14.05 -18.24
N ARG A 443 -70.63 15.23 -17.63
CA ARG A 443 -69.56 15.79 -16.78
C ARG A 443 -69.31 14.98 -15.53
N ASN A 444 -70.35 14.44 -14.89
CA ASN A 444 -70.16 13.55 -13.74
C ASN A 444 -69.46 12.26 -14.16
N ALA A 445 -69.82 11.67 -15.30
CA ALA A 445 -69.14 10.48 -15.82
C ALA A 445 -67.66 10.75 -16.14
N GLU A 446 -67.35 11.92 -16.72
CA GLU A 446 -65.96 12.35 -16.97
C GLU A 446 -65.17 12.52 -15.66
N VAL A 447 -65.78 13.10 -14.62
CA VAL A 447 -65.16 13.23 -13.29
C VAL A 447 -64.93 11.88 -12.63
N GLU A 448 -65.90 10.97 -12.70
CA GLU A 448 -65.76 9.61 -12.16
C GLU A 448 -64.62 8.84 -12.84
N GLU A 449 -64.50 8.95 -14.17
CA GLU A 449 -63.40 8.33 -14.91
C GLU A 449 -62.04 8.94 -14.54
N GLN A 450 -61.94 10.27 -14.45
CA GLN A 450 -60.71 10.94 -14.01
C GLN A 450 -60.33 10.54 -12.59
N GLN A 451 -61.29 10.42 -11.68
CA GLN A 451 -61.06 9.95 -10.31
C GLN A 451 -60.52 8.52 -10.32
N ARG A 452 -61.08 7.65 -11.17
CA ARG A 452 -60.62 6.27 -11.32
C ARG A 452 -59.16 6.18 -11.80
N VAL A 453 -58.79 7.03 -12.77
CA VAL A 453 -57.40 7.15 -13.25
C VAL A 453 -56.48 7.67 -12.15
N LEU A 454 -56.94 8.64 -11.35
CA LEU A 454 -56.20 9.18 -10.21
C LEU A 454 -55.93 8.11 -9.14
N ASP A 455 -56.93 7.28 -8.85
CA ASP A 455 -56.80 6.17 -7.90
C ASP A 455 -55.81 5.11 -8.41
N GLU A 456 -55.84 4.79 -9.71
CA GLU A 456 -54.88 3.88 -10.34
C GLU A 456 -53.44 4.43 -10.27
N LEU A 457 -53.24 5.71 -10.63
CA LEU A 457 -51.95 6.37 -10.56
C LEU A 457 -51.43 6.43 -9.12
N SER A 458 -52.31 6.65 -8.15
CA SER A 458 -51.98 6.65 -6.72
C SER A 458 -51.53 5.27 -6.25
N SER A 459 -52.19 4.20 -6.71
CA SER A 459 -51.77 2.81 -6.45
C SER A 459 -50.40 2.52 -7.06
N ARG A 460 -50.18 2.89 -8.33
CA ARG A 460 -48.88 2.70 -9.00
C ARG A 460 -47.77 3.47 -8.29
N LEU A 461 -48.04 4.68 -7.80
CA LEU A 461 -47.07 5.47 -7.04
C LEU A 461 -46.74 4.78 -5.70
N ALA A 462 -47.72 4.20 -5.02
CA ALA A 462 -47.50 3.42 -3.81
C ALA A 462 -46.62 2.19 -4.07
N ASP A 463 -46.86 1.48 -5.18
CA ASP A 463 -46.05 0.31 -5.59
C ASP A 463 -44.59 0.71 -5.87
N VAL A 464 -44.37 1.80 -6.62
CA VAL A 464 -43.04 2.33 -6.90
C VAL A 464 -42.33 2.76 -5.61
N SER A 465 -43.05 3.40 -4.68
CA SER A 465 -42.51 3.79 -3.37
C SER A 465 -42.09 2.57 -2.53
N ALA A 466 -42.90 1.50 -2.55
CA ALA A 466 -42.58 0.24 -1.88
C ALA A 466 -41.34 -0.43 -2.50
N LEU A 467 -41.25 -0.48 -3.84
CA LEU A 467 -40.09 -1.00 -4.56
C LEU A 467 -38.82 -0.19 -4.25
N TYR A 468 -38.92 1.15 -4.22
CA TYR A 468 -37.82 2.02 -3.85
C TYR A 468 -37.34 1.74 -2.42
N THR A 469 -38.27 1.57 -1.48
CA THR A 469 -37.94 1.24 -0.08
C THR A 469 -37.22 -0.11 0.01
N LYS A 470 -37.67 -1.13 -0.73
CA LYS A 470 -37.01 -2.44 -0.83
C LYS A 470 -35.60 -2.31 -1.43
N MET A 471 -35.45 -1.55 -2.51
CA MET A 471 -34.15 -1.32 -3.15
C MET A 471 -33.18 -0.57 -2.22
N LYS A 472 -33.67 0.39 -1.43
CA LYS A 472 -32.88 1.09 -0.40
C LYS A 472 -32.40 0.15 0.70
N LEU A 473 -33.24 -0.80 1.13
CA LEU A 473 -32.85 -1.83 2.10
C LEU A 473 -31.77 -2.77 1.53
N GLU A 474 -31.94 -3.25 0.30
CA GLU A 474 -30.91 -4.08 -0.37
C GLU A 474 -29.60 -3.32 -0.56
N ARG A 475 -29.65 -2.04 -0.97
CA ARG A 475 -28.46 -1.17 -1.06
C ARG A 475 -27.75 -1.07 0.28
N ASN A 476 -28.49 -0.89 1.39
CA ASN A 476 -27.90 -0.86 2.72
C ASN A 476 -27.27 -2.22 3.11
N LYS A 477 -27.90 -3.34 2.73
CA LYS A 477 -27.35 -4.68 2.95
C LYS A 477 -26.05 -4.89 2.16
N CYS A 478 -26.00 -4.48 0.90
CA CYS A 478 -24.77 -4.51 0.09
C CYS A 478 -23.67 -3.64 0.70
N VAL A 479 -23.99 -2.45 1.19
CA VAL A 479 -23.02 -1.58 1.88
C VAL A 479 -22.47 -2.26 3.15
N SER A 480 -23.32 -2.89 3.96
CA SER A 480 -22.87 -3.64 5.15
C SER A 480 -21.99 -4.84 4.80
N LEU A 481 -22.33 -5.58 3.74
CA LEU A 481 -21.51 -6.68 3.23
C LEU A 481 -20.16 -6.19 2.72
N LEU A 482 -20.14 -5.08 1.98
CA LEU A 482 -18.92 -4.45 1.49
C LEU A 482 -18.01 -4.02 2.66
N GLN A 483 -18.56 -3.36 3.68
CA GLN A 483 -17.81 -2.98 4.88
C GLN A 483 -17.22 -4.20 5.60
N THR A 484 -18.00 -5.29 5.69
CA THR A 484 -17.54 -6.54 6.30
C THR A 484 -16.41 -7.18 5.47
N SER A 485 -16.54 -7.19 4.14
CA SER A 485 -15.51 -7.68 3.23
C SER A 485 -14.22 -6.85 3.32
N ILE A 486 -14.33 -5.52 3.36
CA ILE A 486 -13.19 -4.62 3.53
C ILE A 486 -12.50 -4.89 4.87
N LYS A 487 -13.26 -5.03 5.96
CA LYS A 487 -12.70 -5.38 7.27
C LYS A 487 -11.97 -6.73 7.22
N LEU A 488 -12.56 -7.76 6.62
CA LEU A 488 -11.93 -9.07 6.47
C LEU A 488 -10.63 -8.99 5.64
N ALA A 489 -10.62 -8.20 4.58
CA ALA A 489 -9.43 -7.95 3.77
C ALA A 489 -8.31 -7.25 4.56
N LEU A 490 -8.66 -6.29 5.43
CA LEU A 490 -7.68 -5.63 6.30
C LEU A 490 -7.16 -6.58 7.39
N ASP A 491 -8.02 -7.37 8.03
CA ASP A 491 -7.65 -8.34 9.05
C ASP A 491 -6.77 -9.46 8.48
N THR A 492 -7.05 -9.93 7.25
CA THR A 492 -6.19 -10.89 6.53
C THR A 492 -4.84 -10.28 6.18
N ARG A 493 -4.79 -9.02 5.73
CA ARG A 493 -3.54 -8.32 5.46
C ARG A 493 -2.67 -8.17 6.71
N GLU A 494 -3.27 -7.85 7.84
CA GLU A 494 -2.55 -7.75 9.11
C GLU A 494 -2.03 -9.12 9.58
N ARG A 495 -2.81 -10.19 9.42
CA ARG A 495 -2.34 -11.56 9.69
C ARG A 495 -1.15 -11.94 8.81
N LEU A 496 -1.19 -11.64 7.52
CA LEU A 496 -0.06 -11.86 6.62
C LEU A 496 1.18 -11.08 7.05
N ARG A 497 1.01 -9.84 7.53
CA ARG A 497 2.12 -9.03 8.07
C ARG A 497 2.73 -9.67 9.32
N ILE A 498 1.91 -10.19 10.23
CA ILE A 498 2.38 -10.90 11.42
C ILE A 498 3.15 -12.16 11.02
N HIS A 499 2.61 -12.98 10.12
CA HIS A 499 3.29 -14.19 9.65
C HIS A 499 4.59 -13.90 8.90
N ALA A 500 4.66 -12.80 8.14
CA ALA A 500 5.91 -12.35 7.52
C ALA A 500 6.96 -12.01 8.59
N ASN A 501 6.58 -11.27 9.63
CA ASN A 501 7.49 -10.97 10.75
C ASN A 501 7.91 -12.26 11.49
N GLU A 502 7.00 -13.20 11.72
CA GLU A 502 7.32 -14.49 12.34
C GLU A 502 8.31 -15.29 11.49
N ALA A 503 8.12 -15.33 10.17
CA ALA A 503 9.04 -15.96 9.24
C ALA A 503 10.44 -15.33 9.28
N GLU A 504 10.53 -14.00 9.32
CA GLU A 504 11.81 -13.29 9.47
C GLU A 504 12.52 -13.64 10.78
N ILE A 505 11.79 -13.71 11.90
CA ILE A 505 12.34 -14.13 13.19
C ILE A 505 12.87 -15.56 13.13
N ILE A 506 12.13 -16.48 12.48
CA ILE A 506 12.54 -17.87 12.31
C ILE A 506 13.80 -17.95 11.43
N ILE A 507 13.85 -17.22 10.31
CA ILE A 507 15.02 -17.16 9.43
C ILE A 507 16.25 -16.65 10.20
N TYR A 508 16.09 -15.59 10.98
CA TYR A 508 17.19 -15.06 11.81
C TYR A 508 17.69 -16.10 12.82
N LYS A 509 16.79 -16.79 13.52
CA LYS A 509 17.14 -17.87 14.46
C LYS A 509 17.85 -19.03 13.78
N LEU A 510 17.38 -19.45 12.60
CA LEU A 510 18.00 -20.49 11.80
C LEU A 510 19.43 -20.10 11.41
N GLN A 511 19.63 -18.88 10.90
CA GLN A 511 20.95 -18.36 10.54
C GLN A 511 21.89 -18.29 11.73
N HIS A 512 21.40 -17.89 12.91
CA HIS A 512 22.19 -17.90 14.14
C HIS A 512 22.65 -19.31 14.52
N HIS A 513 21.74 -20.29 14.51
CA HIS A 513 22.07 -21.68 14.82
C HIS A 513 23.01 -22.30 13.77
N ASP A 514 22.87 -21.96 12.49
CA ASP A 514 23.82 -22.38 11.45
C ASP A 514 25.22 -21.81 11.72
N GLN A 515 25.34 -20.55 12.14
CA GLN A 515 26.62 -19.97 12.53
C GLN A 515 27.23 -20.68 13.74
N GLU A 516 26.43 -21.00 14.76
CA GLU A 516 26.89 -21.79 15.92
C GLU A 516 27.38 -23.18 15.49
N LEU A 517 26.62 -23.87 14.63
CA LEU A 517 26.99 -25.18 14.10
C LEU A 517 28.31 -25.11 13.31
N ILE A 518 28.51 -24.07 12.50
CA ILE A 518 29.76 -23.86 11.75
C ILE A 518 30.93 -23.64 12.72
N ARG A 519 30.74 -22.84 13.78
CA ARG A 519 31.77 -22.64 14.82
C ARG A 519 32.14 -23.95 15.50
N GLU A 520 31.15 -24.74 15.93
CA GLU A 520 31.36 -26.05 16.56
C GLU A 520 32.07 -27.04 15.63
N ARG A 521 31.66 -27.11 14.36
CA ARG A 521 32.33 -27.94 13.34
C ARG A 521 33.79 -27.52 13.15
N THR A 522 34.08 -26.22 13.18
CA THR A 522 35.45 -25.69 13.05
C THR A 522 36.30 -26.04 14.27
N LEU A 523 35.75 -25.89 15.48
CA LEU A 523 36.42 -26.27 16.73
C LEU A 523 36.73 -27.77 16.76
N TYR A 524 35.76 -28.61 16.38
CA TYR A 524 35.94 -30.05 16.28
C TYR A 524 37.00 -30.43 15.24
N GLY A 525 36.99 -29.79 14.07
CA GLY A 525 38.02 -29.96 13.05
C GLY A 525 39.41 -29.62 13.57
N ASN A 526 39.56 -28.48 14.26
CA ASN A 526 40.82 -28.07 14.88
C ASN A 526 41.29 -29.06 15.96
N ALA A 527 40.37 -29.58 16.79
CA ALA A 527 40.70 -30.57 17.81
C ALA A 527 41.18 -31.90 17.20
N ILE A 528 40.60 -32.34 16.07
CA ILE A 528 41.09 -33.51 15.32
C ILE A 528 42.52 -33.28 14.84
N VAL A 529 42.78 -32.12 14.20
CA VAL A 529 44.12 -31.79 13.69
C VAL A 529 45.14 -31.77 14.83
N GLN A 530 44.81 -31.15 15.97
CA GLN A 530 45.68 -31.14 17.15
C GLN A 530 45.94 -32.55 17.71
N ARG A 531 44.90 -33.37 17.83
CA ARG A 531 45.03 -34.76 18.28
C ARG A 531 45.95 -35.55 17.37
N ASP A 532 45.79 -35.41 16.06
CA ASP A 532 46.58 -36.17 15.08
C ASP A 532 48.04 -35.68 15.04
N HIS A 533 48.27 -34.38 15.20
CA HIS A 533 49.60 -33.81 15.41
C HIS A 533 50.27 -34.38 16.67
N LYS A 534 49.58 -34.39 17.82
CA LYS A 534 50.11 -34.97 19.07
C LYS A 534 50.37 -36.48 18.96
N ARG A 535 49.51 -37.23 18.28
CA ARG A 535 49.74 -38.65 17.98
C ARG A 535 51.01 -38.85 17.15
N ALA A 536 51.22 -38.03 16.12
CA ALA A 536 52.42 -38.08 15.30
C ALA A 536 53.69 -37.80 16.13
N GLU A 537 53.68 -36.76 16.97
CA GLU A 537 54.80 -36.46 17.88
C GLU A 537 55.06 -37.59 18.89
N MET A 538 54.00 -38.15 19.49
CA MET A 538 54.14 -39.31 20.38
C MET A 538 54.78 -40.51 19.68
N CYS A 539 54.37 -40.82 18.45
CA CYS A 539 54.97 -41.88 17.65
C CYS A 539 56.47 -41.63 17.37
N LYS A 540 56.86 -40.39 17.04
CA LYS A 540 58.27 -40.00 16.88
C LYS A 540 59.05 -40.21 18.18
N MET A 541 58.52 -39.75 19.31
CA MET A 541 59.17 -39.88 20.62
C MET A 541 59.31 -41.35 21.04
N LEU A 542 58.30 -42.19 20.80
CA LEU A 542 58.37 -43.63 21.04
C LEU A 542 59.45 -44.30 20.20
N HIS A 543 59.58 -43.91 18.93
CA HIS A 543 60.64 -44.43 18.06
C HIS A 543 62.04 -44.05 18.57
N ILE A 544 62.26 -42.77 18.88
CA ILE A 544 63.53 -42.29 19.45
C ILE A 544 63.84 -43.02 20.76
N HIS A 545 62.85 -43.19 21.65
CA HIS A 545 63.04 -43.91 22.91
C HIS A 545 63.46 -45.37 22.69
N SER A 546 62.84 -46.06 21.73
CA SER A 546 63.22 -47.44 21.36
C SER A 546 64.66 -47.51 20.85
N GLU A 547 65.10 -46.55 20.03
CA GLU A 547 66.50 -46.50 19.58
C GLU A 547 67.47 -46.31 20.74
N GLN A 548 67.15 -45.42 21.69
CA GLN A 548 67.99 -45.18 22.87
C GLN A 548 68.07 -46.42 23.78
N LEU A 549 66.96 -47.13 23.98
CA LEU A 549 66.97 -48.40 24.72
C LEU A 549 67.87 -49.43 24.05
N SER A 550 67.82 -49.56 22.71
CA SER A 550 68.70 -50.46 21.96
C SER A 550 70.18 -50.08 22.12
N ARG A 551 70.51 -48.79 22.03
CA ARG A 551 71.88 -48.29 22.26
C ARG A 551 72.36 -48.56 23.68
N ARG A 552 71.53 -48.29 24.69
CA ARG A 552 71.83 -48.58 26.10
C ARG A 552 72.12 -50.06 26.31
N GLU A 553 71.32 -50.94 25.73
CA GLU A 553 71.50 -52.38 25.83
C GLU A 553 72.80 -52.85 25.13
N GLN A 554 73.15 -52.25 23.98
CA GLN A 554 74.43 -52.50 23.32
C GLN A 554 75.63 -52.08 24.18
N MET A 555 75.56 -50.90 24.81
CA MET A 555 76.60 -50.41 25.72
C MET A 555 76.74 -51.30 26.96
N ARG A 556 75.61 -51.70 27.58
CA ARG A 556 75.59 -52.61 28.73
C ARG A 556 76.29 -53.94 28.43
N ARG A 557 76.05 -54.51 27.24
CA ARG A 557 76.75 -55.72 26.78
C ARG A 557 78.25 -55.48 26.57
N SER A 558 78.65 -54.31 26.09
CA SER A 558 80.06 -53.93 25.93
C SER A 558 80.78 -53.84 27.28
N ILE A 559 80.17 -53.14 28.25
CA ILE A 559 80.70 -53.02 29.62
C ILE A 559 80.86 -54.42 30.24
N HIS A 560 79.85 -55.28 30.09
CA HIS A 560 79.93 -56.64 30.62
C HIS A 560 81.09 -57.44 30.02
N ARG A 561 81.34 -57.33 28.71
CA ARG A 561 82.51 -57.98 28.07
C ARG A 561 83.83 -57.42 28.57
N ILE A 562 83.96 -56.11 28.68
CA ILE A 562 85.18 -55.46 29.16
C ILE A 562 85.46 -55.86 30.62
N ASN A 563 84.44 -55.87 31.47
CA ASN A 563 84.58 -56.31 32.86
C ASN A 563 85.01 -57.79 32.95
N LEU A 564 84.51 -58.65 32.06
CA LEU A 564 84.96 -60.05 32.00
C LEU A 564 86.46 -60.14 31.64
N MET A 565 86.90 -59.38 30.64
CA MET A 565 88.33 -59.33 30.27
C MET A 565 89.17 -58.75 31.40
N PHE A 566 88.74 -57.66 32.05
CA PHE A 566 89.42 -57.07 33.20
C PHE A 566 89.61 -58.09 34.33
N ASN A 567 88.56 -58.84 34.69
CA ASN A 567 88.66 -59.84 35.74
C ASN A 567 89.61 -61.00 35.36
N GLN A 568 89.66 -61.38 34.07
CA GLN A 568 90.60 -62.39 33.58
C GLN A 568 92.05 -61.91 33.67
N THR A 569 92.33 -60.69 33.19
CA THR A 569 93.68 -60.13 33.21
C THR A 569 94.16 -59.80 34.63
N GLU A 570 93.26 -59.39 35.52
CA GLU A 570 93.54 -59.24 36.95
C GLU A 570 93.94 -60.59 37.58
N ALA A 571 93.21 -61.68 37.27
CA ALA A 571 93.54 -63.02 37.76
C ALA A 571 94.89 -63.52 37.24
N GLU A 572 95.20 -63.29 35.96
CA GLU A 572 96.52 -63.61 35.37
C GLU A 572 97.65 -62.81 36.03
N THR A 573 97.43 -61.51 36.28
CA THR A 573 98.40 -60.64 36.94
C THR A 573 98.67 -61.09 38.38
N LEU A 574 97.63 -61.47 39.12
CA LEU A 574 97.75 -62.05 40.47
C LEU A 574 98.51 -63.39 40.45
N SER A 575 98.25 -64.25 39.47
CA SER A 575 98.99 -65.50 39.28
C SER A 575 100.48 -65.25 39.02
N LEU A 576 100.80 -64.31 38.13
CA LEU A 576 102.16 -63.92 37.81
C LEU A 576 102.89 -63.33 39.03
N LYS A 577 102.21 -62.48 39.82
CA LYS A 577 102.75 -61.92 41.07
C LYS A 577 103.10 -63.03 42.06
N LYS A 578 102.18 -63.98 42.29
CA LYS A 578 102.45 -65.17 43.14
C LYS A 578 103.61 -66.02 42.62
N SER A 579 103.78 -66.14 41.31
CA SER A 579 104.91 -66.86 40.71
C SER A 579 106.24 -66.14 40.93
N LYS A 580 106.27 -64.80 40.79
CA LYS A 580 107.45 -63.97 41.07
C LYS A 580 107.84 -64.03 42.55
N GLU A 581 106.88 -63.92 43.46
CA GLU A 581 107.11 -64.05 44.91
C GLU A 581 107.70 -65.43 45.26
N ARG A 582 107.16 -66.51 44.69
CA ARG A 582 107.73 -67.86 44.83
C ARG A 582 109.17 -67.95 44.31
N CYS A 583 109.47 -67.37 43.15
CA CYS A 583 110.84 -67.35 42.62
C CYS A 583 111.79 -66.54 43.52
N ALA A 584 111.33 -65.42 44.07
CA ALA A 584 112.11 -64.61 45.01
C ALA A 584 112.37 -65.36 46.33
N GLN A 585 111.37 -66.07 46.87
CA GLN A 585 111.52 -66.95 48.04
C GLN A 585 112.56 -68.04 47.78
N MET A 586 112.44 -68.78 46.67
CA MET A 586 113.42 -69.79 46.26
C MET A 586 114.83 -69.22 46.11
N ARG A 587 114.96 -67.99 45.58
CA ARG A 587 116.26 -67.31 45.47
C ARG A 587 116.83 -66.97 46.85
N ASN A 588 116.00 -66.45 47.75
CA ASN A 588 116.40 -66.08 49.11
C ASN A 588 116.78 -67.31 49.93
N GLU A 589 116.01 -68.40 49.87
CA GLU A 589 116.34 -69.69 50.48
C GLU A 589 117.68 -70.22 49.97
N ARG A 590 117.92 -70.13 48.66
CA ARG A 590 119.20 -70.55 48.06
C ARG A 590 120.37 -69.65 48.47
N ALA A 591 120.12 -68.35 48.66
CA ALA A 591 121.11 -67.42 49.21
C ALA A 591 121.42 -67.72 50.69
N ILE A 592 120.41 -68.08 51.49
CA ILE A 592 120.59 -68.51 52.89
C ILE A 592 121.43 -69.79 52.93
N LEU A 593 121.11 -70.81 52.14
CA LEU A 593 121.90 -72.04 52.05
C LEU A 593 123.36 -71.79 51.66
N LEU A 594 123.62 -70.79 50.81
CA LEU A 594 124.97 -70.35 50.46
C LEU A 594 125.69 -69.67 51.63
N ILE A 595 124.98 -68.87 52.43
CA ILE A 595 125.52 -68.27 53.66
C ILE A 595 125.85 -69.36 54.69
N GLU A 596 124.93 -70.31 54.91
CA GLU A 596 125.14 -71.45 55.82
C GLU A 596 126.36 -72.28 55.41
N ARG A 597 126.49 -72.63 54.11
CA ARG A 597 127.69 -73.31 53.60
C ARG A 597 128.97 -72.49 53.77
N ASN A 598 128.93 -71.17 53.58
CA ASN A 598 130.08 -70.32 53.82
C ASN A 598 130.45 -70.25 55.30
N GLN A 599 129.46 -70.27 56.20
CA GLN A 599 129.70 -70.36 57.64
C GLN A 599 130.31 -71.72 58.01
N GLU A 600 129.87 -72.82 57.42
CA GLU A 600 130.51 -74.14 57.58
C GLU A 600 131.98 -74.11 57.14
N VAL A 601 132.29 -73.49 56.01
CA VAL A 601 133.68 -73.31 55.53
C VAL A 601 134.49 -72.42 56.48
N TYR A 602 133.90 -71.35 57.00
CA TYR A 602 134.55 -70.46 57.97
C TYR A 602 134.84 -71.19 59.29
N ILE A 603 133.90 -71.99 59.79
CA ILE A 603 134.10 -72.86 60.97
C ILE A 603 135.23 -73.85 60.70
N LEU A 604 135.25 -74.50 59.53
CA LEU A 604 136.33 -75.41 59.14
C LEU A 604 137.70 -74.70 59.07
N GLN A 605 137.76 -73.44 58.62
CA GLN A 605 138.98 -72.64 58.63
C GLN A 605 139.43 -72.26 60.04
N VAL A 606 138.52 -71.87 60.94
CA VAL A 606 138.86 -71.56 62.34
C VAL A 606 139.30 -72.82 63.09
N SER A 607 138.64 -73.96 62.87
CA SER A 607 139.08 -75.26 63.41
C SER A 607 140.42 -75.71 62.84
N PHE A 608 140.76 -75.34 61.61
CA PHE A 608 142.09 -75.60 61.02
C PHE A 608 143.18 -74.71 61.65
N ILE A 609 142.85 -73.47 62.03
CA ILE A 609 143.76 -72.55 62.74
C ILE A 609 143.98 -73.00 64.19
N GLU A 610 142.94 -73.42 64.92
CA GLU A 610 143.09 -73.97 66.28
C GLU A 610 143.85 -75.30 66.33
N PHE A 611 143.83 -76.10 65.24
CA PHE A 611 144.64 -77.32 65.15
C PHE A 611 146.11 -77.06 64.76
N HIS A 612 146.42 -75.92 64.14
CA HIS A 612 147.79 -75.56 63.77
C HIS A 612 148.57 -74.95 64.95
N ASP A 613 147.91 -74.16 65.80
CA ASP A 613 148.56 -73.51 66.95
C ASP A 613 148.86 -74.46 68.14
N TYR A 614 148.32 -75.69 68.16
CA TYR A 614 148.67 -76.68 69.19
C TYR A 614 149.91 -77.54 68.86
N LYS A 615 150.56 -77.36 67.70
CA LYS A 615 151.69 -78.20 67.26
C LYS A 615 153.01 -77.49 66.94
N THR A 616 153.13 -76.18 67.15
CA THR A 616 154.42 -75.48 67.08
C THR A 616 154.57 -74.49 68.23
N GLY A 617 155.29 -74.92 69.27
CA GLY A 617 155.80 -74.02 70.29
C GLY A 617 156.96 -73.19 69.76
N ASN A 618 156.83 -71.87 69.90
CA ASN A 618 157.86 -70.94 70.36
C ASN A 618 157.21 -69.64 70.84
#